data_AF-A0A2V6ER54-F1
#
_entry.id   AF-A0A2V6ER54-F1
#
_cell.length_a   1.000
_cell.length_b   1.000
_cell.length_c   1.000
_cell.angle_alpha   90.00
_cell.angle_beta   90.00
_cell.angle_gamma   90.00
#
_symmetry.space_group_name_H-M   'P 1'
#
loop_
_entity.id
_entity.type
_entity.pdbx_description
1 polymer ?
#
loop_
_entity_poly.entity_id
_entity_poly.type
_entity_poly.pdbx_seq_one_letter_code
_entity_poly.pdbx_strand_id
1 'polypeptide(L)'
;NTHLPMSERAKAVFTSGKFYAGWYPRQWLPGGAGKIDNLHSDLAAHVNYAARTSKKLARGLFHAMARFGPKLDREQLLLSRFVGIATELFAISATCSFAQSKIDRGENADEILSVANYFCRSSRARIDNHFAGTARNVDRRGYELTQELLAGKHEPLRRGII
;
A
#
# COMPACT_ATOMS: atom_id res chain seq x y z
N ASN A 1 -18.57 -11.55 -13.58
CA ASN A 1 -19.93 -12.14 -13.49
C ASN A 1 -20.88 -11.49 -14.48
N THR A 2 -20.99 -12.10 -15.66
CA THR A 2 -21.83 -11.69 -16.80
C THR A 2 -23.25 -12.25 -16.74
N HIS A 3 -23.59 -13.02 -15.71
CA HIS A 3 -24.89 -13.72 -15.59
C HIS A 3 -25.99 -12.92 -14.85
N LEU A 4 -25.71 -11.70 -14.39
CA LEU A 4 -26.71 -10.88 -13.67
C LEU A 4 -27.50 -9.99 -14.63
N PRO A 5 -28.81 -9.79 -14.38
CA PRO A 5 -29.64 -8.85 -15.13
C PRO A 5 -29.00 -7.46 -15.20
N MET A 6 -29.17 -6.77 -16.33
CA MET A 6 -28.62 -5.42 -16.53
C MET A 6 -29.05 -4.42 -15.45
N SER A 7 -30.25 -4.58 -14.90
CA SER A 7 -30.80 -3.79 -13.78
C SER A 7 -30.05 -4.02 -12.46
N GLU A 8 -29.66 -5.26 -12.16
CA GLU A 8 -28.89 -5.59 -10.95
C GLU A 8 -27.43 -5.11 -11.07
N ARG A 9 -26.85 -5.20 -12.27
CA ARG A 9 -25.53 -4.61 -12.57
C ARG A 9 -25.55 -3.09 -12.39
N ALA A 10 -26.60 -2.42 -12.88
CA ALA A 10 -26.78 -0.98 -12.71
C ALA A 10 -26.98 -0.58 -11.24
N LYS A 11 -27.78 -1.35 -10.49
CA LYS A 11 -28.00 -1.13 -9.05
C LYS A 11 -26.71 -1.30 -8.24
N ALA A 12 -25.89 -2.32 -8.55
CA ALA A 12 -24.60 -2.54 -7.92
C ALA A 12 -23.62 -1.38 -8.19
N VAL A 13 -23.50 -0.95 -9.45
CA VAL A 13 -22.68 0.21 -9.83
C VAL A 13 -23.15 1.49 -9.14
N PHE A 14 -24.47 1.72 -9.04
CA PHE A 14 -25.03 2.91 -8.39
C PHE A 14 -24.80 2.91 -6.86
N THR A 15 -24.98 1.76 -6.21
CA THR A 15 -24.79 1.62 -4.76
C THR A 15 -23.31 1.78 -4.39
N SER A 16 -22.41 1.14 -5.15
CA SER A 16 -20.97 1.35 -5.00
C SER A 16 -20.56 2.79 -5.32
N GLY A 17 -21.14 3.41 -6.35
CA GLY A 17 -20.90 4.81 -6.70
C GLY A 17 -21.22 5.78 -5.57
N LYS A 18 -22.37 5.62 -4.90
CA LYS A 18 -22.78 6.44 -3.75
C LYS A 18 -21.82 6.27 -2.56
N PHE A 19 -21.41 5.03 -2.28
CA PHE A 19 -20.42 4.76 -1.22
C PHE A 19 -19.09 5.47 -1.51
N TYR A 20 -18.53 5.29 -2.70
CA TYR A 20 -17.23 5.87 -3.07
C TYR A 20 -17.28 7.40 -3.19
N ALA A 21 -18.41 7.98 -3.63
CA ALA A 21 -18.60 9.43 -3.66
C ALA A 21 -18.48 10.08 -2.27
N GLY A 22 -18.94 9.41 -1.21
CA GLY A 22 -18.78 9.88 0.17
C GLY A 22 -17.43 9.52 0.79
N TRP A 23 -16.92 8.31 0.53
CA TRP A 23 -15.69 7.80 1.15
C TRP A 23 -14.40 8.40 0.56
N TYR A 24 -14.35 8.60 -0.76
CA TYR A 24 -13.13 9.00 -1.46
C TYR A 24 -12.67 10.42 -1.09
N PRO A 25 -13.53 11.45 -1.05
CA PRO A 25 -13.13 12.78 -0.58
C PRO A 25 -12.55 12.77 0.84
N ARG A 26 -13.05 11.90 1.72
CA ARG A 26 -12.53 11.76 3.10
C ARG A 26 -11.08 11.28 3.15
N GLN A 27 -10.60 10.58 2.12
CA GLN A 27 -9.20 10.15 2.04
C GLN A 27 -8.23 11.31 1.76
N TRP A 28 -8.74 12.45 1.29
CA TRP A 28 -7.96 13.67 1.05
C TRP A 28 -7.94 14.61 2.25
N LEU A 29 -8.87 14.44 3.20
CA LEU A 29 -8.92 15.27 4.39
C LEU A 29 -7.69 15.04 5.28
N PRO A 30 -7.09 16.12 5.81
CA PRO A 30 -6.02 16.01 6.78
C PRO A 30 -6.53 15.24 8.00
N GLY A 31 -5.71 14.33 8.50
CA GLY A 31 -6.04 13.53 9.68
C GLY A 31 -5.05 12.40 9.86
N GLY A 32 -4.62 12.21 11.11
CA GLY A 32 -3.77 11.11 11.54
C GLY A 32 -4.59 10.01 12.21
N ALA A 33 -3.99 9.34 13.20
CA ALA A 33 -4.63 8.25 13.93
C ALA A 33 -5.69 8.73 14.93
N GLY A 34 -5.82 10.05 15.11
CA GLY A 34 -6.60 10.63 16.20
C GLY A 34 -5.79 10.72 17.49
N LYS A 35 -6.43 11.18 18.57
CA LYS A 35 -5.85 11.15 19.91
C LYS A 35 -5.93 9.71 20.42
N ILE A 36 -4.79 9.11 20.75
CA ILE A 36 -4.71 7.81 21.42
C ILE A 36 -4.23 8.10 22.83
N ASP A 37 -5.10 7.83 23.80
CA ASP A 37 -4.78 8.08 25.20
C ASP A 37 -3.64 7.18 25.67
N ASN A 38 -2.77 7.71 26.53
CA ASN A 38 -1.60 7.03 27.10
C ASN A 38 -0.56 6.52 26.08
N LEU A 39 -0.62 6.94 24.81
CA LEU A 39 0.41 6.61 23.83
C LEU A 39 1.63 7.53 23.99
N HIS A 40 2.81 6.95 24.08
CA HIS A 40 4.07 7.68 24.10
C HIS A 40 4.20 8.58 22.86
N SER A 41 4.68 9.82 23.05
CA SER A 41 4.74 10.85 22.00
C SER A 41 5.51 10.41 20.76
N ASP A 42 6.65 9.74 20.94
CA ASP A 42 7.47 9.19 19.85
C ASP A 42 6.70 8.14 19.02
N LEU A 43 5.99 7.23 19.70
CA LEU A 43 5.15 6.23 19.05
C LEU A 43 3.96 6.89 18.34
N ALA A 44 3.36 7.92 18.93
CA ALA A 44 2.26 8.67 18.33
C ALA A 44 2.65 9.28 16.97
N ALA A 45 3.90 9.74 16.80
CA ALA A 45 4.38 10.22 15.50
C ALA A 45 4.41 9.11 14.44
N HIS A 46 4.80 7.90 14.81
CA HIS A 46 4.80 6.72 13.95
C HIS A 46 3.40 6.25 13.58
N VAL A 47 2.48 6.18 14.54
CA VAL A 47 1.08 5.81 14.28
C VAL A 47 0.39 6.87 13.39
N ASN A 48 0.66 8.17 13.62
CA ASN A 48 0.15 9.25 12.76
C ASN A 48 0.71 9.20 11.34
N TYR A 49 1.98 8.81 11.16
CA TYR A 49 2.52 8.53 9.83
C TYR A 49 1.77 7.36 9.17
N ALA A 50 1.56 6.27 9.91
CA ALA A 50 0.88 5.09 9.36
C ALA A 50 -0.55 5.40 8.92
N ALA A 51 -1.32 6.16 9.73
CA ALA A 51 -2.67 6.58 9.39
C ALA A 51 -2.74 7.45 8.12
N ARG A 52 -1.89 8.49 8.02
CA ARG A 52 -1.82 9.35 6.82
C ARG A 52 -1.41 8.57 5.58
N THR A 53 -0.46 7.67 5.73
CA THR A 53 0.08 6.87 4.63
C THR A 53 -0.90 5.78 4.20
N SER A 54 -1.71 5.25 5.12
CA SER A 54 -2.84 4.36 4.80
C SER A 54 -3.88 5.05 3.92
N LYS A 55 -4.22 6.33 4.20
CA LYS A 55 -5.06 7.13 3.29
C LYS A 55 -4.42 7.30 1.91
N LYS A 56 -3.10 7.55 1.84
CA LYS A 56 -2.36 7.61 0.57
C LYS A 56 -2.42 6.29 -0.19
N LEU A 57 -2.21 5.16 0.49
CA LEU A 57 -2.34 3.81 -0.07
C LEU A 57 -3.76 3.57 -0.61
N ALA A 58 -4.78 3.87 0.18
CA ALA A 58 -6.18 3.71 -0.20
C ALA A 58 -6.53 4.50 -1.46
N ARG A 59 -6.05 5.76 -1.56
CA ARG A 59 -6.17 6.54 -2.80
C ARG A 59 -5.46 5.85 -3.95
N GLY A 60 -4.20 5.45 -3.78
CA GLY A 60 -3.43 4.78 -4.83
C GLY A 60 -4.14 3.54 -5.39
N LEU A 61 -4.60 2.66 -4.50
CA LEU A 61 -5.35 1.46 -4.87
C LEU A 61 -6.68 1.81 -5.56
N PHE A 62 -7.41 2.82 -5.08
CA PHE A 62 -8.64 3.26 -5.71
C PHE A 62 -8.41 3.77 -7.14
N HIS A 63 -7.37 4.56 -7.38
CA HIS A 63 -7.02 5.00 -8.74
C HIS A 63 -6.64 3.82 -9.64
N ALA A 64 -5.93 2.82 -9.11
CA ALA A 64 -5.61 1.61 -9.85
C ALA A 64 -6.89 0.83 -10.22
N MET A 65 -7.82 0.66 -9.28
CA MET A 65 -9.13 0.06 -9.55
C MET A 65 -9.92 0.86 -10.60
N ALA A 66 -9.94 2.19 -10.52
CA ALA A 66 -10.63 3.02 -11.49
C ALA A 66 -10.01 2.95 -12.89
N ARG A 67 -8.67 2.85 -12.97
CA ARG A 67 -7.92 2.79 -14.23
C ARG A 67 -8.02 1.43 -14.92
N PHE A 68 -7.80 0.34 -14.18
CA PHE A 68 -7.70 -1.02 -14.74
C PHE A 68 -9.01 -1.79 -14.65
N GLY A 69 -9.91 -1.41 -13.74
CA GLY A 69 -11.19 -2.07 -13.53
C GLY A 69 -11.00 -3.57 -13.26
N PRO A 70 -11.78 -4.45 -13.91
CA PRO A 70 -11.65 -5.90 -13.77
C PRO A 70 -10.28 -6.46 -14.18
N LYS A 71 -9.46 -5.73 -14.95
CA LYS A 71 -8.14 -6.18 -15.39
C LYS A 71 -7.03 -5.92 -14.37
N LEU A 72 -7.35 -5.30 -13.22
CA LEU A 72 -6.38 -5.04 -12.16
C LEU A 72 -5.75 -6.34 -11.63
N ASP A 73 -6.48 -7.46 -11.68
CA ASP A 73 -6.00 -8.79 -11.31
C ASP A 73 -4.74 -9.24 -12.08
N ARG A 74 -4.54 -8.70 -13.29
CA ARG A 74 -3.37 -8.95 -14.14
C ARG A 74 -2.16 -8.08 -13.77
N GLU A 75 -2.37 -6.99 -13.04
CA GLU A 75 -1.33 -6.06 -12.61
C GLU A 75 -0.68 -6.53 -11.29
N GLN A 76 -0.18 -7.76 -11.28
CA GLN A 76 0.29 -8.44 -10.07
C GLN A 76 1.46 -7.72 -9.38
N LEU A 77 2.37 -7.13 -10.15
CA LEU A 77 3.50 -6.36 -9.61
C LEU A 77 3.03 -5.07 -8.91
N LEU A 78 2.03 -4.38 -9.49
CA LEU A 78 1.41 -3.21 -8.87
C LEU A 78 0.69 -3.60 -7.57
N LEU A 79 -0.10 -4.66 -7.61
CA LEU A 79 -0.79 -5.22 -6.43
C LEU A 79 0.21 -5.63 -5.34
N SER A 80 1.30 -6.32 -5.70
CA SER A 80 2.37 -6.72 -4.78
C SER A 80 2.97 -5.51 -4.06
N ARG A 81 3.17 -4.39 -4.76
CA ARG A 81 3.65 -3.14 -4.13
C ARG A 81 2.64 -2.55 -3.16
N PHE A 82 1.34 -2.54 -3.49
CA PHE A 82 0.31 -2.09 -2.55
C PHE A 82 0.24 -2.98 -1.31
N VAL A 83 0.35 -4.30 -1.49
CA VAL A 83 0.42 -5.25 -0.37
C VAL A 83 1.67 -4.99 0.47
N GLY A 84 2.85 -4.81 -0.15
CA GLY A 84 4.08 -4.46 0.57
C GLY A 84 3.94 -3.20 1.43
N ILE A 85 3.32 -2.14 0.89
CA ILE A 85 3.02 -0.92 1.67
C ILE A 85 2.08 -1.26 2.83
N ALA A 86 1.01 -2.02 2.60
CA ALA A 86 0.07 -2.40 3.65
C ALA A 86 0.75 -3.19 4.78
N THR A 87 1.62 -4.14 4.43
CA THR A 87 2.40 -4.94 5.37
C THR A 87 3.32 -4.06 6.23
N GLU A 88 4.03 -3.11 5.63
CA GLU A 88 4.90 -2.20 6.39
C GLU A 88 4.11 -1.26 7.31
N LEU A 89 2.94 -0.78 6.87
CA LEU A 89 2.05 0.04 7.71
C LEU A 89 1.50 -0.77 8.89
N PHE A 90 1.11 -2.02 8.65
CA PHE A 90 0.70 -2.95 9.70
C PHE A 90 1.84 -3.18 10.70
N ALA A 91 3.05 -3.44 10.20
CA ALA A 91 4.22 -3.67 11.04
C ALA A 91 4.55 -2.46 11.92
N ILE A 92 4.51 -1.22 11.37
CA ILE A 92 4.67 0.01 12.17
C ILE A 92 3.64 0.07 13.31
N SER A 93 2.36 -0.16 13.00
CA SER A 93 1.29 -0.11 14.01
C SER A 93 1.46 -1.19 15.08
N ALA A 94 1.81 -2.41 14.68
CA ALA A 94 2.06 -3.52 15.59
C ALA A 94 3.27 -3.25 16.50
N THR A 95 4.38 -2.75 15.94
CA THR A 95 5.56 -2.35 16.72
C THR A 95 5.23 -1.27 17.73
N CYS A 96 4.47 -0.24 17.35
CA CYS A 96 4.07 0.83 18.28
C CYS A 96 3.17 0.29 19.40
N SER A 97 2.19 -0.56 19.08
CA SER A 97 1.30 -1.17 20.08
C SER A 97 2.09 -2.08 21.04
N PHE A 98 3.01 -2.88 20.50
CA PHE A 98 3.85 -3.75 21.31
C PHE A 98 4.79 -2.94 22.21
N ALA A 99 5.47 -1.94 21.66
CA ALA A 99 6.34 -1.03 22.41
C ALA A 99 5.58 -0.32 23.54
N GLN A 100 4.37 0.19 23.27
CA GLN A 100 3.54 0.80 24.30
C GLN A 100 3.18 -0.21 25.39
N SER A 101 2.77 -1.44 25.02
CA SER A 101 2.46 -2.48 26.02
C SER A 101 3.64 -2.83 26.94
N LYS A 102 4.86 -2.64 26.46
CA LYS A 102 6.10 -2.90 27.19
C LYS A 102 6.40 -1.76 28.16
N ILE A 103 6.24 -0.52 27.69
CA ILE A 103 6.32 0.69 28.53
C ILE A 103 5.28 0.65 29.65
N ASP A 104 4.03 0.29 29.33
CA ASP A 104 2.94 0.19 30.32
C ASP A 104 3.21 -0.85 31.41
N ARG A 105 4.05 -1.85 31.13
CA ARG A 105 4.49 -2.88 32.09
C ARG A 105 5.68 -2.43 32.94
N GLY A 106 6.17 -1.21 32.76
CA GLY A 106 7.29 -0.64 33.52
C GLY A 106 8.67 -1.05 32.99
N GLU A 107 8.77 -1.61 31.78
CA GLU A 107 10.06 -1.86 31.15
C GLU A 107 10.73 -0.55 30.70
N ASN A 108 12.06 -0.56 30.50
CA ASN A 108 12.82 0.65 30.19
C ASN A 108 12.36 1.29 28.87
N ALA A 109 11.71 2.45 28.96
CA ALA A 109 11.13 3.14 27.81
C ALA A 109 12.17 3.54 26.77
N ASP A 110 13.34 4.04 27.18
CA ASP A 110 14.37 4.52 26.26
C ASP A 110 14.92 3.41 25.36
N GLU A 111 15.16 2.22 25.94
CA GLU A 111 15.61 1.05 25.18
C GLU A 111 14.55 0.58 24.19
N ILE A 112 13.31 0.46 24.64
CA ILE A 112 12.17 0.05 23.80
C ILE A 112 11.95 1.02 22.65
N LEU A 113 11.95 2.32 22.95
CA LEU A 113 11.74 3.39 21.97
C LEU A 113 12.88 3.44 20.96
N SER A 114 14.13 3.23 21.38
CA SER A 114 15.28 3.17 20.46
C SER A 114 15.08 2.12 19.35
N VAL A 115 14.70 0.90 19.75
CA VAL A 115 14.44 -0.20 18.80
C VAL A 115 13.21 0.07 17.94
N ALA A 116 12.10 0.51 18.56
CA ALA A 116 10.86 0.80 17.86
C ALA A 116 11.02 1.92 16.82
N ASN A 117 11.72 3.00 17.19
CA ASN A 117 12.01 4.14 16.32
C ASN A 117 12.87 3.71 15.12
N TYR A 118 13.92 2.90 15.35
CA TYR A 118 14.76 2.37 14.27
C TYR A 118 13.94 1.53 13.29
N PHE A 119 13.16 0.57 13.81
CA PHE A 119 12.31 -0.29 12.99
C PHE A 119 11.34 0.53 12.15
N CYS A 120 10.61 1.46 12.78
CA CYS A 120 9.61 2.25 12.08
C CYS A 120 10.24 3.18 11.03
N ARG A 121 11.42 3.74 11.26
CA ARG A 121 12.16 4.52 10.24
C ARG A 121 12.56 3.65 9.05
N SER A 122 13.02 2.43 9.31
CA SER A 122 13.37 1.46 8.27
C SER A 122 12.15 1.06 7.42
N SER A 123 10.99 0.79 8.06
CA SER A 123 9.73 0.54 7.38
C SER A 123 9.27 1.71 6.51
N ARG A 124 9.43 2.97 6.97
CA ARG A 124 9.12 4.15 6.16
C ARG A 124 9.92 4.20 4.86
N ALA A 125 11.21 3.89 4.90
CA ALA A 125 12.04 3.83 3.70
C ALA A 125 11.57 2.76 2.71
N ARG A 126 11.16 1.58 3.21
CA ARG A 126 10.60 0.52 2.35
C ARG A 126 9.26 0.94 1.73
N ILE A 127 8.39 1.60 2.50
CA ILE A 127 7.14 2.18 1.99
C ILE A 127 7.41 3.17 0.85
N ASP A 128 8.39 4.06 1.03
CA ASP A 128 8.74 5.05 0.01
C ASP A 128 9.25 4.38 -1.27
N ASN A 129 10.06 3.32 -1.14
CA ASN A 129 10.52 2.51 -2.27
C ASN A 129 9.35 1.83 -3.00
N HIS A 130 8.40 1.25 -2.28
CA HIS A 130 7.21 0.65 -2.88
C HIS A 130 6.37 1.70 -3.63
N PHE A 131 6.12 2.87 -3.03
CA PHE A 131 5.41 3.96 -3.70
C PHE A 131 6.14 4.46 -4.94
N ALA A 132 7.47 4.63 -4.89
CA ALA A 132 8.26 5.00 -6.05
C ALA A 132 8.13 3.96 -7.19
N GLY A 133 8.05 2.67 -6.83
CA GLY A 133 7.79 1.58 -7.76
C GLY A 133 6.38 1.59 -8.37
N THR A 134 5.36 2.11 -7.66
CA THR A 134 4.00 2.23 -8.23
C THR A 134 3.85 3.33 -9.28
N ALA A 135 4.68 4.38 -9.21
CA ALA A 135 4.64 5.49 -10.18
C ALA A 135 5.40 5.17 -11.48
N ARG A 136 6.42 4.30 -11.40
CA ARG A 136 7.22 3.85 -12.53
C ARG A 136 6.61 2.55 -13.07
N ASN A 137 5.58 2.67 -13.91
CA ASN A 137 4.99 1.54 -14.64
C ASN A 137 5.99 0.99 -15.67
N VAL A 138 7.01 0.27 -15.20
CA VAL A 138 7.94 -0.49 -16.06
C VAL A 138 7.26 -1.75 -16.62
N ASP A 139 6.12 -2.15 -16.05
CA ASP A 139 5.44 -3.42 -16.30
C ASP A 139 5.07 -3.62 -17.77
N ARG A 140 4.55 -2.59 -18.46
CA ARG A 140 4.23 -2.70 -19.89
C ARG A 140 5.48 -2.86 -20.76
N ARG A 141 6.55 -2.10 -20.49
CA ARG A 141 7.81 -2.20 -21.24
C ARG A 141 8.55 -3.51 -20.95
N GLY A 142 8.49 -4.01 -19.72
CA GLY A 142 9.07 -5.30 -19.34
C GLY A 142 8.34 -6.48 -19.96
N TYR A 143 7.00 -6.40 -20.03
CA TYR A 143 6.19 -7.41 -20.72
C TYR A 143 6.41 -7.38 -22.23
N GLU A 144 6.46 -6.20 -22.85
CA GLU A 144 6.80 -6.01 -24.27
C GLU A 144 8.20 -6.58 -24.58
N LEU A 145 9.21 -6.29 -23.75
CA LEU A 145 10.56 -6.84 -23.90
C LEU A 145 10.59 -8.38 -23.74
N THR A 146 9.85 -8.92 -22.78
CA THR A 146 9.77 -10.37 -22.56
C THR A 146 9.07 -11.07 -23.73
N GLN A 147 8.02 -10.46 -24.28
CA GLN A 147 7.35 -10.90 -25.51
C GLN A 147 8.31 -10.84 -26.71
N GLU A 148 9.12 -9.80 -26.85
CA GLU A 148 10.14 -9.67 -27.90
C GLU A 148 11.27 -10.71 -27.78
N LEU A 149 11.71 -11.00 -26.55
CA LEU A 149 12.68 -12.05 -26.24
C LEU A 149 12.14 -13.48 -26.47
N LEU A 150 10.85 -13.70 -26.23
CA LEU A 150 10.16 -14.98 -26.50
C LEU A 150 9.81 -15.15 -27.97
N ALA A 151 9.57 -14.06 -28.70
CA ALA A 151 9.33 -14.03 -30.15
C ALA A 151 10.62 -14.14 -30.98
N GLY A 152 11.78 -14.41 -30.35
CA GLY A 152 13.06 -14.64 -31.04
C GLY A 152 13.69 -13.38 -31.66
N LYS A 153 13.19 -12.17 -31.36
CA LYS A 153 13.71 -10.92 -31.97
C LYS A 153 15.10 -10.51 -31.47
N HIS A 154 15.61 -11.15 -30.42
CA HIS A 154 16.94 -10.91 -29.85
C HIS A 154 17.81 -12.18 -29.78
N GLU A 155 17.66 -13.07 -30.76
CA GLU A 155 18.46 -14.31 -30.87
C GLU A 155 20.00 -14.11 -30.85
N PRO A 156 20.57 -12.97 -31.30
CA PRO A 156 22.00 -12.72 -31.14
C PRO A 156 22.44 -12.49 -29.68
N LEU A 157 21.57 -11.88 -28.84
CA LEU A 157 21.89 -11.52 -27.45
C LEU A 157 21.77 -12.71 -26.48
N ARG A 158 20.94 -13.71 -26.82
CA ARG A 158 20.74 -14.91 -25.99
C ARG A 158 21.99 -15.80 -25.93
N ARG A 159 22.89 -15.71 -26.92
CA ARG A 159 24.11 -16.53 -27.02
C ARG A 159 25.27 -16.11 -26.10
N GLY A 160 25.14 -15.01 -25.35
CA GLY A 160 26.23 -14.51 -24.49
C GLY A 160 25.94 -14.51 -22.99
N ILE A 161 24.75 -14.94 -22.55
CA ILE A 161 24.28 -14.80 -21.15
C ILE A 161 24.00 -16.16 -20.48
N ILE A 162 24.03 -17.27 -21.23
CA ILE A 162 24.02 -18.65 -20.68
C ILE A 162 25.42 -19.24 -20.82
#